data_AF-A0A8T1VVV8-F1
#
_entry.id   AF-A0A8T1VVV8-F1
#
_cell.length_a   1.000
_cell.length_b   1.000
_cell.length_c   1.000
_cell.angle_alpha   90.00
_cell.angle_beta   90.00
_cell.angle_gamma   90.00
#
_symmetry.space_group_name_H-M   'P 1'
#
loop_
_entity.id
_entity.type
_entity.pdbx_description
1 polymer ?
#
loop_
_entity_poly.entity_id
_entity_poly.type
_entity_poly.pdbx_seq_one_letter_code
_entity_poly.pdbx_strand_id
1 'polypeptide(L)'
;MDRLCRELAIIDLDALRAAGMEDDVDNEEDTAILVAERIFLETWNRFAELDVLPRGLQLRQLVWDDGRVWIVEYLISRAHEGADGYYRRVFDVALPSQLAVTGQANLTGPDPNGQQVTYAPDYSFVPNRSVPGLQVPHGVVYDEWVTVVIEVMRSQPWRSVRPKVAMYRQLPGVQYMFCLKMSRQLNRWSYEFYDVGVAPNPSPHHAAPRHAFDLGAVPRVHDHFVHFDSRRVFGLPNNVPLPGGCQDAVVLDVVALARYVHHNFAPVRRGAQ
;
A
#
# COMPACT_ATOMS: atom_id res chain seq x y z
N MET A 1 19.28 -6.39 16.45
CA MET A 1 19.50 -6.25 15.00
C MET A 1 20.13 -7.53 14.42
N ASP A 2 21.31 -7.96 14.89
CA ASP A 2 22.05 -9.14 14.36
C ASP A 2 21.23 -10.42 14.18
N ARG A 3 20.28 -10.67 15.09
CA ARG A 3 19.38 -11.83 14.96
C ARG A 3 18.53 -11.74 13.69
N LEU A 4 17.81 -10.65 13.46
CA LEU A 4 16.91 -10.51 12.30
C LEU A 4 17.68 -10.58 10.98
N CYS A 5 18.85 -9.93 10.90
CA CYS A 5 19.71 -10.03 9.72
C CYS A 5 20.19 -11.46 9.48
N ARG A 6 20.52 -12.22 10.53
CA ARG A 6 20.90 -13.64 10.41
C ARG A 6 19.74 -14.51 9.95
N GLU A 7 18.55 -14.37 10.53
CA GLU A 7 17.37 -15.13 10.11
C GLU A 7 17.04 -14.87 8.64
N LEU A 8 17.05 -13.60 8.20
CA LEU A 8 16.84 -13.25 6.79
C LEU A 8 17.93 -13.78 5.86
N ALA A 9 19.16 -13.92 6.34
CA ALA A 9 20.28 -14.40 5.52
C ALA A 9 20.21 -15.91 5.24
N ILE A 10 19.52 -16.69 6.08
CA ILE A 10 19.42 -18.15 5.95
C ILE A 10 18.12 -18.63 5.29
N ILE A 11 17.14 -17.73 5.09
CA ILE A 11 15.92 -18.08 4.36
C ILE A 11 16.26 -18.43 2.92
N ASP A 12 15.83 -19.61 2.49
CA ASP A 12 15.94 -20.05 1.09
C ASP A 12 14.88 -19.36 0.24
N LEU A 13 15.20 -18.13 -0.14
CA LEU A 13 14.39 -17.32 -1.03
C LEU A 13 14.30 -17.89 -2.46
N ASP A 14 15.26 -18.74 -2.85
CA ASP A 14 15.29 -19.34 -4.19
C ASP A 14 14.33 -20.54 -4.26
N ALA A 15 14.22 -21.33 -3.20
CA ALA A 15 13.17 -22.34 -3.05
C ALA A 15 11.76 -21.70 -3.04
N LEU A 16 11.60 -20.56 -2.37
CA LEU A 16 10.33 -19.80 -2.37
C LEU A 16 9.96 -19.28 -3.76
N ARG A 17 10.97 -18.85 -4.52
CA ARG A 17 10.80 -18.43 -5.92
C ARG A 17 10.40 -19.61 -6.83
N ALA A 18 10.93 -20.80 -6.58
CA ALA A 18 10.60 -22.01 -7.33
C ALA A 18 9.18 -22.50 -7.02
N ALA A 19 8.80 -22.58 -5.73
CA ALA A 19 7.45 -22.94 -5.30
C ALA A 19 6.39 -21.95 -5.84
N GLY A 20 6.72 -20.65 -5.90
CA GLY A 20 5.87 -19.62 -6.49
C GLY A 20 5.63 -19.76 -8.00
N MET A 21 6.39 -20.60 -8.70
CA MET A 21 6.26 -20.87 -10.15
C MET A 21 5.56 -22.20 -10.47
N GLU A 22 5.45 -23.14 -9.54
CA GLU A 22 4.93 -24.50 -9.80
C GLU A 22 3.45 -24.72 -9.43
N ASP A 23 2.88 -23.95 -8.49
CA ASP A 23 1.47 -24.11 -8.12
C ASP A 23 0.51 -23.32 -9.03
N ASP A 24 0.05 -24.02 -10.07
CA ASP A 24 -1.10 -23.69 -10.95
C ASP A 24 -2.45 -24.04 -10.30
N VAL A 25 -2.49 -24.27 -8.97
CA VAL A 25 -3.69 -24.66 -8.24
C VAL A 25 -4.34 -23.41 -7.64
N ASP A 26 -5.66 -23.29 -7.85
CA ASP A 26 -6.58 -22.20 -7.43
C ASP A 26 -6.60 -21.84 -5.94
N ASN A 27 -5.66 -22.33 -5.14
CA ASN A 27 -5.54 -21.94 -3.74
C ASN A 27 -5.05 -20.49 -3.66
N GLU A 28 -5.88 -19.64 -3.05
CA GLU A 28 -5.51 -18.35 -2.48
C GLU A 28 -4.53 -18.52 -1.31
N GLU A 29 -3.48 -19.32 -1.49
CA GLU A 29 -2.55 -19.63 -0.43
C GLU A 29 -1.76 -18.38 -0.08
N ASP A 30 -1.87 -18.05 1.20
CA ASP A 30 -1.08 -17.06 1.91
C ASP A 30 0.41 -17.39 1.73
N THR A 31 1.12 -16.57 0.95
CA THR A 31 2.57 -16.76 0.76
C THR A 31 3.39 -15.97 1.78
N ALA A 32 2.78 -15.47 2.86
CA ALA A 32 3.53 -14.77 3.88
C ALA A 32 4.45 -15.76 4.61
N ILE A 33 5.73 -15.43 4.67
CA ILE A 33 6.75 -16.27 5.28
C ILE A 33 7.12 -15.68 6.64
N LEU A 34 6.93 -16.46 7.69
CA LEU A 34 7.44 -16.10 9.02
C LEU A 34 8.97 -16.16 8.99
N VAL A 35 9.59 -15.01 9.20
CA VAL A 35 11.06 -14.87 9.23
C VAL A 35 11.59 -15.14 10.63
N ALA A 36 10.98 -14.49 11.61
CA ALA A 36 11.49 -14.49 12.97
C ALA A 36 10.37 -14.17 13.97
N GLU A 37 10.49 -14.74 15.16
CA GLU A 37 9.64 -14.42 16.30
C GLU A 37 10.45 -13.81 17.44
N ARG A 38 9.74 -13.14 18.36
CA ARG A 38 10.32 -12.46 19.52
C ARG A 38 11.32 -11.37 19.12
N ILE A 39 10.98 -10.61 18.08
CA ILE A 39 11.71 -9.42 17.64
C ILE A 39 11.13 -8.21 18.36
N PHE A 40 11.89 -7.62 19.27
CA PHE A 40 11.45 -6.39 19.94
C PHE A 40 11.25 -5.25 18.95
N LEU A 41 10.27 -4.38 19.21
CA LEU A 41 9.97 -3.21 18.39
C LEU A 41 11.20 -2.33 18.12
N GLU A 42 12.03 -2.09 19.13
CA GLU A 42 13.29 -1.33 18.97
C GLU A 42 14.25 -2.00 17.96
N THR A 43 14.30 -3.34 17.94
CA THR A 43 15.10 -4.08 16.97
C THR A 43 14.53 -3.97 15.57
N TRP A 44 13.20 -3.96 15.44
CA TRP A 44 12.52 -3.76 14.17
C TRP A 44 12.78 -2.35 13.62
N ASN A 45 12.59 -1.29 14.40
CA ASN A 45 12.78 0.08 13.93
C ASN A 45 14.24 0.33 13.49
N ARG A 46 15.23 -0.16 14.26
CA ARG A 46 16.64 -0.10 13.83
C ARG A 46 16.91 -0.86 12.54
N PHE A 47 16.16 -1.93 12.27
CA PHE A 47 16.25 -2.68 11.03
C PHE A 47 15.58 -1.92 9.87
N ALA A 48 14.46 -1.24 10.12
CA ALA A 48 13.75 -0.42 9.15
C ALA A 48 14.53 0.83 8.70
N GLU A 49 15.50 1.28 9.50
CA GLU A 49 16.43 2.38 9.18
C GLU A 49 17.57 1.98 8.23
N LEU A 50 17.71 0.69 7.90
CA LEU A 50 18.79 0.22 7.03
C LEU A 50 18.52 0.62 5.56
N ASP A 51 19.50 1.27 4.93
CA ASP A 51 19.46 1.63 3.50
C ASP A 51 19.36 0.41 2.57
N VAL A 52 19.95 -0.72 2.99
CA VAL A 52 19.98 -1.96 2.23
C VAL A 52 19.62 -3.12 3.14
N LEU A 53 18.48 -3.77 2.87
CA LEU A 53 18.09 -4.97 3.60
C LEU A 53 18.77 -6.22 3.02
N PRO A 54 18.95 -7.27 3.84
CA PRO A 54 19.52 -8.54 3.36
C PRO A 54 18.79 -9.09 2.14
N ARG A 55 19.55 -9.72 1.24
CA ARG A 55 19.05 -10.40 0.03
C ARG A 55 18.28 -9.48 -0.95
N GLY A 56 18.49 -8.17 -0.87
CA GLY A 56 17.84 -7.20 -1.76
C GLY A 56 16.35 -7.00 -1.47
N LEU A 57 15.90 -7.38 -0.27
CA LEU A 57 14.55 -7.09 0.20
C LEU A 57 14.34 -5.58 0.34
N GLN A 58 13.08 -5.16 0.24
CA GLN A 58 12.63 -3.81 0.52
C GLN A 58 11.69 -3.82 1.72
N LEU A 59 11.68 -2.77 2.53
CA LEU A 59 10.87 -2.72 3.75
C LEU A 59 9.37 -2.93 3.46
N ARG A 60 8.88 -2.48 2.28
CA ARG A 60 7.47 -2.66 1.89
C ARG A 60 7.03 -4.12 1.78
N GLN A 61 7.99 -5.02 1.56
CA GLN A 61 7.79 -6.47 1.50
C GLN A 61 7.68 -7.13 2.87
N LEU A 62 7.88 -6.37 3.94
CA LEU A 62 7.99 -6.88 5.30
C LEU A 62 6.91 -6.28 6.19
N VAL A 63 6.46 -7.07 7.17
CA VAL A 63 5.59 -6.61 8.26
C VAL A 63 6.12 -7.15 9.57
N TRP A 64 6.31 -6.26 10.53
CA TRP A 64 6.39 -6.60 11.95
C TRP A 64 4.99 -6.56 12.57
N ASP A 65 4.62 -7.58 13.32
CA ASP A 65 3.34 -7.68 14.03
C ASP A 65 3.55 -8.41 15.35
N ASP A 66 3.40 -7.68 16.46
CA ASP A 66 3.52 -8.20 17.84
C ASP A 66 4.72 -9.15 18.04
N GLY A 67 5.90 -8.67 17.67
CA GLY A 67 7.14 -9.42 17.82
C GLY A 67 7.43 -10.47 16.75
N ARG A 68 6.57 -10.62 15.73
CA ARG A 68 6.81 -11.47 14.57
C ARG A 68 7.16 -10.65 13.35
N VAL A 69 8.15 -11.09 12.58
CA VAL A 69 8.50 -10.48 11.28
C VAL A 69 8.12 -11.43 10.17
N TRP A 70 7.39 -10.91 9.18
CA TRP A 70 6.92 -11.64 8.02
C TRP A 70 7.47 -11.02 6.75
N ILE A 71 7.84 -11.85 5.78
CA ILE A 71 7.90 -11.43 4.38
C ILE A 71 6.50 -11.63 3.82
N VAL A 72 5.80 -10.54 3.55
CA VAL A 72 4.40 -10.58 3.12
C VAL A 72 4.27 -10.63 1.59
N GLU A 73 5.22 -10.06 0.85
CA GLU A 73 5.27 -10.16 -0.60
C GLU A 73 6.70 -10.38 -1.10
N TYR A 74 7.00 -11.60 -1.56
CA TYR A 74 8.32 -11.96 -2.07
C TYR A 74 8.35 -12.22 -3.58
N LEU A 75 9.37 -11.60 -4.19
CA LEU A 75 9.38 -10.95 -5.49
C LEU A 75 8.12 -10.12 -5.76
N ILE A 76 8.27 -8.80 -5.65
CA ILE A 76 7.25 -7.85 -6.11
C ILE A 76 7.04 -8.08 -7.61
N SER A 77 5.82 -8.45 -7.95
CA SER A 77 5.50 -8.89 -9.31
C SER A 77 5.37 -7.71 -10.28
N ARG A 78 5.52 -7.97 -11.57
CA ARG A 78 5.23 -6.96 -12.61
C ARG A 78 3.78 -6.47 -12.57
N ALA A 79 2.84 -7.31 -12.13
CA ALA A 79 1.45 -6.89 -11.96
C ALA A 79 1.27 -5.92 -10.78
N HIS A 80 2.00 -6.14 -9.68
CA HIS A 80 2.08 -5.20 -8.55
C HIS A 80 2.65 -3.85 -9.01
N GLU A 81 3.83 -3.85 -9.62
CA GLU A 81 4.47 -2.63 -10.14
C GLU A 81 3.61 -1.95 -11.24
N GLY A 82 2.90 -2.75 -12.03
CA GLY A 82 1.93 -2.26 -13.00
C GLY A 82 0.74 -1.54 -12.37
N ALA A 83 0.27 -2.02 -11.21
CA ALA A 83 -0.76 -1.33 -10.45
C ALA A 83 -0.24 -0.01 -9.88
N ASP A 84 0.98 0.00 -9.33
CA ASP A 84 1.65 1.21 -8.85
C ASP A 84 1.77 2.29 -9.92
N GLY A 85 2.33 1.92 -11.07
CA GLY A 85 2.44 2.83 -12.21
C GLY A 85 1.09 3.36 -12.70
N TYR A 86 0.00 2.60 -12.56
CA TYR A 86 -1.33 3.03 -12.99
C TYR A 86 -1.93 4.08 -12.06
N TYR A 87 -2.02 3.83 -10.75
CA TYR A 87 -2.60 4.84 -9.85
C TYR A 87 -1.71 6.08 -9.76
N ARG A 88 -0.37 5.94 -9.86
CA ARG A 88 0.53 7.09 -9.96
C ARG A 88 0.15 7.98 -11.15
N ARG A 89 -0.12 7.40 -12.31
CA ARG A 89 -0.57 8.14 -13.51
C ARG A 89 -1.92 8.81 -13.29
N VAL A 90 -2.86 8.15 -12.59
CA VAL A 90 -4.16 8.75 -12.24
C VAL A 90 -3.98 9.99 -11.38
N PHE A 91 -3.10 9.93 -10.37
CA PHE A 91 -2.74 11.08 -9.55
C PHE A 91 -2.05 12.18 -10.38
N ASP A 92 -1.06 11.84 -11.22
CA ASP A 92 -0.33 12.82 -12.05
C ASP A 92 -1.25 13.52 -13.09
N VAL A 93 -2.31 12.86 -13.55
CA VAL A 93 -3.30 13.46 -14.46
C VAL A 93 -4.26 14.40 -13.72
N ALA A 94 -4.68 14.04 -12.51
CA ALA A 94 -5.61 14.84 -11.72
C ALA A 94 -4.91 16.02 -11.03
N LEU A 95 -3.64 15.83 -10.63
CA LEU A 95 -2.83 16.74 -9.84
C LEU A 95 -1.51 17.01 -10.57
N PRO A 96 -1.20 18.27 -10.95
CA PRO A 96 0.06 18.59 -11.61
C PRO A 96 1.27 18.09 -10.81
N SER A 97 2.14 17.31 -11.45
CA SER A 97 3.26 16.60 -10.78
C SER A 97 4.22 17.52 -10.01
N GLN A 98 4.36 18.78 -10.41
CA GLN A 98 5.15 19.79 -9.69
C GLN A 98 4.61 20.14 -8.29
N LEU A 99 3.35 19.82 -8.01
CA LEU A 99 2.66 20.09 -6.76
C LEU A 99 2.69 18.92 -5.77
N ALA A 100 3.37 17.82 -6.12
CA ALA A 100 3.46 16.64 -5.27
C ALA A 100 4.87 16.05 -5.25
N VAL A 101 5.22 15.46 -4.12
CA VAL A 101 6.31 14.49 -4.02
C VAL A 101 5.64 13.13 -3.80
N THR A 102 5.80 12.23 -4.76
CA THR A 102 5.21 10.89 -4.72
C THR A 102 6.31 9.86 -4.60
N GLY A 103 6.15 8.87 -3.71
CA GLY A 103 7.20 7.87 -3.51
C GLY A 103 6.92 6.87 -2.39
N GLN A 104 7.96 6.12 -2.05
CA GLN A 104 7.98 5.06 -1.06
C GLN A 104 8.82 5.52 0.12
N ALA A 105 8.27 6.41 0.95
CA ALA A 105 8.93 6.84 2.18
C ALA A 105 8.63 5.86 3.31
N ASN A 106 9.64 5.52 4.11
CA ASN A 106 9.41 4.81 5.37
C ASN A 106 8.63 5.74 6.31
N LEU A 107 7.53 5.25 6.85
CA LEU A 107 6.65 6.00 7.74
C LEU A 107 6.75 5.43 9.14
N THR A 108 7.03 6.29 10.11
CA THR A 108 7.03 5.94 11.53
C THR A 108 5.81 6.59 12.20
N GLY A 109 5.03 5.78 12.90
CA GLY A 109 3.85 6.26 13.60
C GLY A 109 3.43 5.36 14.75
N PRO A 110 2.45 5.78 15.55
CA PRO A 110 1.96 4.98 16.65
C PRO A 110 1.19 3.75 16.15
N ASP A 111 1.51 2.59 16.69
CA ASP A 111 0.68 1.39 16.62
C ASP A 111 -0.59 1.56 17.50
N PRO A 112 -1.53 0.59 17.53
CA PRO A 112 -2.72 0.68 18.39
C PRO A 112 -2.45 0.81 19.90
N ASN A 113 -1.24 0.48 20.34
CA ASN A 113 -0.81 0.61 21.74
C ASN A 113 -0.04 1.91 22.01
N GLY A 114 0.11 2.79 21.01
CA GLY A 114 0.83 4.06 21.10
C GLY A 114 2.34 3.95 20.96
N GLN A 115 2.89 2.78 20.62
CA GLN A 115 4.32 2.60 20.39
C GLN A 115 4.70 3.00 18.95
N GLN A 116 5.83 3.67 18.78
CA GLN A 116 6.29 4.09 17.46
C GLN A 116 6.83 2.90 16.66
N VAL A 117 6.21 2.59 15.52
CA VAL A 117 6.60 1.51 14.61
C VAL A 117 6.80 2.07 13.20
N THR A 118 7.82 1.57 12.52
CA THR A 118 8.14 1.96 11.13
C THR A 118 7.64 0.93 10.13
N TYR A 119 6.93 1.38 9.09
CA TYR A 119 6.55 0.57 7.93
C TYR A 119 6.82 1.32 6.64
N ALA A 120 6.87 0.60 5.51
CA ALA A 120 6.93 1.22 4.19
C ALA A 120 5.66 0.87 3.39
N PRO A 121 4.95 1.88 2.87
CA PRO A 121 3.86 1.67 1.93
C PRO A 121 4.38 1.39 0.53
N ASP A 122 3.52 0.81 -0.32
CA ASP A 122 3.81 0.66 -1.73
C ASP A 122 3.77 2.00 -2.45
N TYR A 123 2.91 2.92 -1.99
CA TYR A 123 2.88 4.31 -2.43
C TYR A 123 2.41 5.25 -1.33
N SER A 124 3.04 6.41 -1.29
CA SER A 124 2.65 7.54 -0.45
C SER A 124 2.62 8.83 -1.24
N PHE A 125 1.66 9.69 -0.89
CA PHE A 125 1.54 11.04 -1.44
C PHE A 125 1.93 12.06 -0.36
N VAL A 126 2.92 12.88 -0.69
CA VAL A 126 3.31 14.06 0.07
C VAL A 126 2.99 15.27 -0.82
N PRO A 127 2.17 16.23 -0.38
CA PRO A 127 2.03 17.49 -1.10
C PRO A 127 3.39 18.16 -1.32
N ASN A 128 3.52 19.12 -2.23
CA ASN A 128 4.73 19.94 -2.34
C ASN A 128 4.64 21.18 -1.42
N ARG A 129 5.75 21.59 -0.78
CA ARG A 129 5.78 22.74 0.16
C ARG A 129 5.33 24.05 -0.50
N SER A 130 5.47 24.13 -1.82
CA SER A 130 5.07 25.27 -2.64
C SER A 130 3.56 25.36 -2.90
N VAL A 131 2.76 24.35 -2.54
CA VAL A 131 1.30 24.40 -2.69
C VAL A 131 0.74 25.53 -1.82
N PRO A 132 0.11 26.57 -2.41
CA PRO A 132 -0.38 27.71 -1.64
C PRO A 132 -1.50 27.33 -0.67
N GLY A 133 -1.42 27.81 0.57
CA GLY A 133 -2.46 27.60 1.59
C GLY A 133 -2.46 26.21 2.24
N LEU A 134 -1.47 25.38 1.91
CA LEU A 134 -1.25 24.08 2.53
C LEU A 134 -1.10 24.21 4.06
N GLN A 135 -1.72 23.28 4.80
CA GLN A 135 -1.63 23.22 6.25
C GLN A 135 -1.07 21.87 6.70
N VAL A 136 0.15 21.89 7.23
CA VAL A 136 0.72 20.74 7.93
C VAL A 136 0.03 20.62 9.30
N PRO A 137 -0.38 19.42 9.72
CA PRO A 137 -0.93 19.25 11.06
C PRO A 137 0.05 19.71 12.16
N HIS A 138 -0.49 20.24 13.25
CA HIS A 138 0.32 20.76 14.35
C HIS A 138 1.24 19.69 14.93
N GLY A 139 2.54 20.01 15.06
CA GLY A 139 3.54 19.10 15.62
C GLY A 139 4.10 18.06 14.66
N VAL A 140 3.72 18.10 13.38
CA VAL A 140 4.23 17.18 12.34
C VAL A 140 5.35 17.85 11.55
N VAL A 141 6.45 17.13 11.35
CA VAL A 141 7.53 17.55 10.44
C VAL A 141 7.06 17.33 9.01
N TYR A 142 7.21 18.36 8.18
CA TYR A 142 6.73 18.31 6.79
C TYR A 142 7.24 17.09 6.01
N ASP A 143 8.54 16.77 6.13
CA ASP A 143 9.16 15.71 5.35
C ASP A 143 8.74 14.30 5.80
N GLU A 144 8.03 14.20 6.93
CA GLU A 144 7.46 12.96 7.48
C GLU A 144 5.95 12.88 7.25
N TRP A 145 5.34 13.93 6.67
CA TRP A 145 3.90 14.04 6.51
C TRP A 145 3.42 13.50 5.17
N VAL A 146 2.46 12.58 5.23
CA VAL A 146 1.75 12.04 4.05
C VAL A 146 0.26 12.27 4.19
N THR A 147 -0.44 12.41 3.06
CA THR A 147 -1.91 12.58 3.03
C THR A 147 -2.62 11.37 2.41
N VAL A 148 -1.94 10.60 1.58
CA VAL A 148 -2.47 9.36 0.96
C VAL A 148 -1.48 8.24 1.13
N VAL A 149 -1.98 7.06 1.49
CA VAL A 149 -1.21 5.81 1.54
C VAL A 149 -1.91 4.74 0.72
N ILE A 150 -1.17 4.01 -0.12
CA ILE A 150 -1.68 2.90 -0.92
C ILE A 150 -0.86 1.64 -0.62
N GLU A 151 -1.55 0.52 -0.44
CA GLU A 151 -0.96 -0.81 -0.25
C GLU A 151 -1.54 -1.76 -1.31
N VAL A 152 -0.68 -2.55 -1.93
CA VAL A 152 -1.00 -3.49 -3.00
C VAL A 152 -0.62 -4.90 -2.54
N MET A 153 -1.58 -5.81 -2.63
CA MET A 153 -1.49 -7.16 -2.12
C MET A 153 -1.71 -8.13 -3.26
N ARG A 154 -0.67 -8.85 -3.67
CA ARG A 154 -0.87 -9.96 -4.61
C ARG A 154 -1.04 -11.26 -3.85
N SER A 155 0.01 -11.65 -3.15
CA SER A 155 0.11 -12.97 -2.54
C SER A 155 -0.12 -12.96 -1.02
N GLN A 156 -0.22 -11.77 -0.42
CA GLN A 156 -0.41 -11.62 1.03
C GLN A 156 -1.88 -11.66 1.46
N PRO A 157 -2.19 -12.19 2.65
CA PRO A 157 -3.55 -12.27 3.16
C PRO A 157 -4.00 -10.90 3.65
N TRP A 158 -5.30 -10.63 3.66
CA TRP A 158 -5.84 -9.37 4.19
C TRP A 158 -5.46 -9.09 5.65
N ARG A 159 -5.13 -10.12 6.45
CA ARG A 159 -4.68 -9.92 7.83
C ARG A 159 -3.30 -9.27 7.91
N SER A 160 -2.41 -9.50 6.93
CA SER A 160 -1.03 -9.02 7.02
C SER A 160 -0.91 -7.52 6.78
N VAL A 161 -1.88 -6.90 6.10
CA VAL A 161 -1.91 -5.43 5.92
C VAL A 161 -2.48 -4.71 7.16
N ARG A 162 -3.09 -5.42 8.11
CA ARG A 162 -3.76 -4.81 9.28
C ARG A 162 -2.83 -4.04 10.20
N PRO A 163 -1.63 -4.53 10.56
CA PRO A 163 -0.69 -3.76 11.38
C PRO A 163 -0.29 -2.44 10.72
N LYS A 164 0.03 -2.49 9.42
CA LYS A 164 0.31 -1.30 8.61
C LYS A 164 -0.88 -0.34 8.61
N VAL A 165 -2.08 -0.85 8.32
CA VAL A 165 -3.29 -0.02 8.26
C VAL A 165 -3.58 0.65 9.60
N ALA A 166 -3.47 -0.09 10.69
CA ALA A 166 -3.72 0.43 12.03
C ALA A 166 -2.73 1.53 12.44
N MET A 167 -1.46 1.45 11.98
CA MET A 167 -0.48 2.52 12.17
C MET A 167 -0.80 3.73 11.28
N TYR A 168 -0.97 3.54 9.97
CA TYR A 168 -1.17 4.66 9.05
C TYR A 168 -2.40 5.51 9.37
N ARG A 169 -3.48 4.89 9.87
CA ARG A 169 -4.70 5.61 10.28
C ARG A 169 -4.51 6.54 11.47
N GLN A 170 -3.44 6.33 12.24
CA GLN A 170 -3.07 7.16 13.36
C GLN A 170 -2.02 8.21 12.98
N LEU A 171 -1.44 8.14 11.78
CA LEU A 171 -0.51 9.15 11.31
C LEU A 171 -1.24 10.49 11.15
N PRO A 172 -0.73 11.56 11.78
CA PRO A 172 -1.35 12.86 11.68
C PRO A 172 -1.27 13.36 10.24
N GLY A 173 -2.44 13.72 9.68
CA GLY A 173 -2.56 14.28 8.35
C GLY A 173 -2.88 13.29 7.24
N VAL A 174 -2.83 11.98 7.48
CA VAL A 174 -3.37 10.99 6.53
C VAL A 174 -4.86 11.22 6.35
N GLN A 175 -5.27 11.48 5.11
CA GLN A 175 -6.65 11.71 4.72
C GLN A 175 -7.30 10.46 4.15
N TYR A 176 -6.51 9.70 3.37
CA TYR A 176 -7.00 8.55 2.64
C TYR A 176 -6.03 7.38 2.70
N MET A 177 -6.61 6.19 2.72
CA MET A 177 -5.85 4.98 2.47
C MET A 177 -6.59 4.06 1.53
N PHE A 178 -5.87 3.42 0.62
CA PHE A 178 -6.44 2.48 -0.33
C PHE A 178 -5.64 1.18 -0.31
N CYS A 179 -6.29 0.09 0.07
CA CYS A 179 -5.69 -1.23 0.08
C CYS A 179 -6.31 -2.04 -1.06
N LEU A 180 -5.48 -2.53 -1.98
CA LEU A 180 -5.88 -3.28 -3.16
C LEU A 180 -5.34 -4.69 -3.09
N LYS A 181 -6.20 -5.70 -3.25
CA LYS A 181 -5.79 -7.10 -3.39
C LYS A 181 -6.18 -7.65 -4.76
N MET A 182 -5.24 -8.32 -5.41
CA MET A 182 -5.43 -8.98 -6.70
C MET A 182 -5.07 -10.47 -6.60
N SER A 183 -5.85 -11.33 -7.26
CA SER A 183 -5.53 -12.76 -7.35
C SER A 183 -4.29 -13.01 -8.22
N ARG A 184 -3.66 -14.20 -8.08
CA ARG A 184 -2.51 -14.59 -8.90
C ARG A 184 -2.82 -14.54 -10.40
N GLN A 185 -4.02 -14.98 -10.78
CA GLN A 185 -4.51 -14.96 -12.17
C GLN A 185 -5.06 -13.60 -12.62
N LEU A 186 -5.06 -12.58 -11.75
CA LEU A 186 -5.53 -11.22 -12.02
C LEU A 186 -7.00 -11.12 -12.46
N ASN A 187 -7.79 -12.15 -12.17
CA ASN A 187 -9.20 -12.26 -12.52
C ASN A 187 -10.14 -11.90 -11.36
N ARG A 188 -9.65 -11.92 -10.12
CA ARG A 188 -10.42 -11.59 -8.91
C ARG A 188 -9.72 -10.47 -8.17
N TRP A 189 -10.49 -9.45 -7.81
CA TRP A 189 -9.98 -8.24 -7.19
C TRP A 189 -10.82 -7.91 -5.98
N SER A 190 -10.17 -7.35 -4.96
CA SER A 190 -10.87 -6.77 -3.82
C SER A 190 -10.14 -5.55 -3.31
N TYR A 191 -10.85 -4.62 -2.69
CA TYR A 191 -10.23 -3.44 -2.12
C TYR A 191 -10.98 -2.95 -0.88
N GLU A 192 -10.27 -2.18 -0.08
CA GLU A 192 -10.80 -1.44 1.06
C GLU A 192 -10.31 0.00 0.93
N PHE A 193 -11.24 0.95 1.10
CA PHE A 193 -10.94 2.38 1.06
C PHE A 193 -11.27 3.02 2.40
N TYR A 194 -10.31 3.74 2.94
CA TYR A 194 -10.40 4.41 4.23
C TYR A 194 -10.42 5.91 4.00
N ASP A 195 -11.55 6.54 4.29
CA ASP A 195 -11.65 7.98 4.43
C ASP A 195 -11.33 8.35 5.90
N VAL A 196 -10.05 8.62 6.17
CA VAL A 196 -9.51 8.78 7.53
C VAL A 196 -9.85 10.16 8.12
N GLY A 197 -9.90 11.18 7.27
CA GLY A 197 -10.16 12.56 7.71
C GLY A 197 -11.62 12.88 8.00
N VAL A 198 -12.56 11.94 7.82
CA VAL A 198 -13.97 12.11 8.17
C VAL A 198 -14.28 11.43 9.50
N ALA A 199 -14.90 12.17 10.42
CA ALA A 199 -15.39 11.65 11.70
C ALA A 199 -16.81 11.05 11.57
N PRO A 200 -17.14 9.95 12.29
CA PRO A 200 -16.23 9.14 13.09
C PRO A 200 -15.41 8.22 12.19
N ASN A 201 -14.09 8.38 12.23
CA ASN A 201 -13.17 7.43 11.63
C ASN A 201 -13.40 6.10 12.38
N PRO A 202 -13.58 4.94 11.68
CA PRO A 202 -13.77 3.67 12.37
C PRO A 202 -12.65 3.45 13.40
N SER A 203 -12.90 2.70 14.47
CA SER A 203 -11.80 2.33 15.39
C SER A 203 -10.59 1.82 14.59
N PRO A 204 -9.33 2.07 15.00
CA PRO A 204 -8.14 1.49 14.35
C PRO A 204 -8.22 -0.03 14.16
N HIS A 205 -9.07 -0.69 14.95
CA HIS A 205 -9.34 -2.13 14.91
C HIS A 205 -10.42 -2.56 13.90
N HIS A 206 -11.16 -1.61 13.32
CA HIS A 206 -12.23 -1.89 12.35
C HIS A 206 -11.75 -1.65 10.91
N ALA A 207 -11.92 -2.67 10.07
CA ALA A 207 -11.67 -2.56 8.64
C ALA A 207 -12.78 -1.74 7.96
N ALA A 208 -12.42 -1.06 6.87
CA ALA A 208 -13.41 -0.49 5.95
C ALA A 208 -14.21 -1.61 5.25
N PRO A 209 -15.40 -1.31 4.70
CA PRO A 209 -16.12 -2.26 3.86
C PRO A 209 -15.22 -2.77 2.73
N ARG A 210 -15.18 -4.08 2.58
CA ARG A 210 -14.45 -4.72 1.49
C ARG A 210 -15.35 -4.85 0.27
N HIS A 211 -14.88 -4.31 -0.84
CA HIS A 211 -15.49 -4.50 -2.14
C HIS A 211 -14.72 -5.58 -2.88
N ALA A 212 -15.40 -6.44 -3.62
CA ALA A 212 -14.77 -7.48 -4.41
C ALA A 212 -15.51 -7.66 -5.74
N PHE A 213 -14.79 -8.03 -6.78
CA PHE A 213 -15.36 -8.32 -8.10
C PHE A 213 -14.49 -9.30 -8.89
N ASP A 214 -15.17 -10.05 -9.77
CA ASP A 214 -14.54 -10.85 -10.80
C ASP A 214 -14.46 -10.04 -12.10
N LEU A 215 -13.26 -9.90 -12.65
CA LEU A 215 -13.00 -9.07 -13.83
C LEU A 215 -13.79 -9.53 -15.06
N GLY A 216 -14.06 -10.84 -15.18
CA GLY A 216 -14.86 -11.39 -16.29
C GLY A 216 -16.37 -11.20 -16.12
N ALA A 217 -16.85 -10.90 -14.91
CA ALA A 217 -18.27 -10.76 -14.60
C ALA A 217 -18.69 -9.29 -14.36
N VAL A 218 -17.72 -8.39 -14.13
CA VAL A 218 -18.03 -6.99 -13.87
C VAL A 218 -18.65 -6.31 -15.11
N PRO A 219 -19.85 -5.71 -14.99
CA PRO A 219 -20.52 -5.06 -16.11
C PRO A 219 -19.72 -3.86 -16.64
N ARG A 220 -20.07 -3.39 -17.85
CA ARG A 220 -19.46 -2.16 -18.42
C ARG A 220 -19.77 -0.93 -17.58
N VAL A 221 -20.98 -0.86 -17.01
CA VAL A 221 -21.39 0.17 -16.06
C VAL A 221 -21.31 -0.44 -14.67
N HIS A 222 -20.43 0.07 -13.83
CA HIS A 222 -20.18 -0.39 -12.45
C HIS A 222 -19.99 0.81 -11.52
N ASP A 223 -19.86 0.55 -10.22
CA ASP A 223 -19.71 1.54 -9.16
C ASP A 223 -18.37 1.44 -8.41
N HIS A 224 -17.41 0.65 -8.94
CA HIS A 224 -16.06 0.50 -8.40
C HIS A 224 -15.13 1.70 -8.66
N PHE A 225 -15.52 2.86 -8.15
CA PHE A 225 -14.73 4.09 -8.18
C PHE A 225 -14.30 4.49 -6.77
N VAL A 226 -13.05 4.91 -6.65
CA VAL A 226 -12.50 5.51 -5.43
C VAL A 226 -12.21 6.97 -5.68
N HIS A 227 -12.73 7.83 -4.81
CA HIS A 227 -12.63 9.28 -4.94
C HIS A 227 -11.75 9.84 -3.84
N PHE A 228 -10.72 10.58 -4.23
CA PHE A 228 -9.89 11.35 -3.32
C PHE A 228 -10.15 12.84 -3.57
N ASP A 229 -10.73 13.54 -2.60
CA ASP A 229 -10.88 15.01 -2.68
C ASP A 229 -9.48 15.66 -2.78
N SER A 230 -9.23 16.39 -3.86
CA SER A 230 -7.91 16.97 -4.13
C SER A 230 -7.47 17.99 -3.10
N ARG A 231 -8.40 18.72 -2.45
CA ARG A 231 -8.06 19.65 -1.36
C ARG A 231 -7.49 18.87 -0.19
N ARG A 232 -8.16 17.78 0.17
CA ARG A 232 -7.71 16.90 1.25
C ARG A 232 -6.40 16.21 0.89
N VAL A 233 -6.23 15.75 -0.34
CA VAL A 233 -4.95 15.20 -0.83
C VAL A 233 -3.82 16.23 -0.67
N PHE A 234 -4.06 17.52 -0.90
CA PHE A 234 -3.07 18.58 -0.67
C PHE A 234 -2.97 19.09 0.79
N GLY A 235 -3.80 18.60 1.72
CA GLY A 235 -3.87 19.16 3.08
C GLY A 235 -4.36 20.62 3.11
N LEU A 236 -5.24 20.98 2.17
CA LEU A 236 -5.84 22.31 2.08
C LEU A 236 -7.15 22.38 2.89
N PRO A 237 -7.41 23.51 3.56
CA PRO A 237 -8.72 23.81 4.12
C PRO A 237 -9.83 23.86 3.05
N ASN A 238 -11.07 23.55 3.45
CA ASN A 238 -12.22 23.53 2.54
C ASN A 238 -12.50 24.86 1.81
N ASN A 239 -12.10 25.99 2.42
CA ASN A 239 -12.32 27.33 1.86
C ASN A 239 -11.14 27.83 1.00
N VAL A 240 -10.06 27.08 0.88
CA VAL A 240 -8.90 27.44 0.05
C VAL A 240 -9.10 26.88 -1.36
N PRO A 241 -9.01 27.71 -2.42
CA PRO A 241 -9.16 27.25 -3.80
C PRO A 241 -8.05 26.26 -4.19
N LEU A 242 -8.35 25.39 -5.17
CA LEU A 242 -7.34 24.45 -5.65
C LEU A 242 -6.32 25.22 -6.49
N PRO A 243 -5.05 24.80 -6.50
CA PRO A 243 -4.09 25.31 -7.48
C PRO A 243 -4.60 25.12 -8.91
N GLY A 244 -4.24 26.04 -9.80
CA GLY A 244 -4.64 25.98 -11.20
C GLY A 244 -4.23 24.66 -11.87
N GLY A 245 -5.15 24.08 -12.66
CA GLY A 245 -4.92 22.82 -13.37
C GLY A 245 -5.21 21.55 -12.56
N CYS A 246 -5.57 21.67 -11.28
CA CYS A 246 -6.02 20.51 -10.49
C CYS A 246 -7.49 20.19 -10.77
N GLN A 247 -7.82 18.90 -10.83
CA GLN A 247 -9.20 18.42 -10.78
C GLN A 247 -9.72 18.47 -9.33
N ASP A 248 -11.03 18.59 -9.14
CA ASP A 248 -11.64 18.63 -7.80
C ASP A 248 -11.44 17.33 -7.01
N ALA A 249 -11.33 16.21 -7.71
CA ALA A 249 -11.01 14.92 -7.12
C ALA A 249 -10.10 14.10 -8.05
N VAL A 250 -9.25 13.27 -7.43
CA VAL A 250 -8.61 12.14 -8.09
C VAL A 250 -9.62 10.99 -8.10
N VAL A 251 -9.98 10.50 -9.29
CA VAL A 251 -10.94 9.40 -9.43
C VAL A 251 -10.21 8.15 -9.96
N LEU A 252 -10.11 7.14 -9.12
CA LEU A 252 -9.54 5.84 -9.47
C LEU A 252 -10.67 4.87 -9.83
N ASP A 253 -10.78 4.53 -11.12
CA ASP A 253 -11.58 3.40 -11.59
C ASP A 253 -10.81 2.10 -11.33
N VAL A 254 -11.24 1.34 -10.33
CA VAL A 254 -10.56 0.11 -9.90
C VAL A 254 -10.71 -1.00 -10.95
N VAL A 255 -11.79 -0.98 -11.74
CA VAL A 255 -12.01 -1.95 -12.83
C VAL A 255 -11.12 -1.61 -14.02
N ALA A 256 -10.95 -0.32 -14.36
CA ALA A 256 -10.01 0.10 -15.40
C ALA A 256 -8.56 -0.23 -15.02
N LEU A 257 -8.19 -0.04 -13.75
CA LEU A 257 -6.92 -0.52 -13.19
C LEU A 257 -6.78 -2.03 -13.36
N ALA A 258 -7.79 -2.81 -12.95
CA ALA A 258 -7.78 -4.26 -13.07
C ALA A 258 -7.64 -4.73 -14.53
N ARG A 259 -8.37 -4.09 -15.47
CA ARG A 259 -8.27 -4.36 -16.91
C ARG A 259 -6.88 -4.04 -17.45
N TYR A 260 -6.29 -2.91 -17.05
CA TYR A 260 -4.93 -2.54 -17.44
C TYR A 260 -3.92 -3.58 -16.96
N VAL A 261 -3.97 -3.94 -15.68
CA VAL A 261 -3.02 -4.90 -15.10
C VAL A 261 -3.19 -6.30 -15.69
N HIS A 262 -4.43 -6.78 -15.85
CA HIS A 262 -4.70 -8.06 -16.49
C HIS A 262 -4.24 -8.07 -17.95
N HIS A 263 -4.55 -7.03 -18.74
CA HIS A 263 -4.16 -6.99 -20.16
C HIS A 263 -2.64 -7.06 -20.36
N ASN A 264 -1.87 -6.39 -19.49
CA ASN A 264 -0.42 -6.29 -19.64
C ASN A 264 0.36 -7.42 -18.94
N PHE A 265 -0.23 -8.05 -17.90
CA PHE A 265 0.53 -8.92 -16.99
C PHE A 265 -0.17 -10.24 -16.64
N ALA A 266 -1.34 -10.54 -17.21
CA ALA A 266 -1.97 -11.85 -16.98
C ALA A 266 -1.06 -12.99 -17.46
N PRO A 267 -0.98 -14.10 -16.71
CA PRO A 267 -0.32 -15.30 -17.19
C PRO A 267 -0.95 -15.74 -18.51
N VAL A 268 -0.13 -15.97 -19.54
CA VAL A 268 -0.61 -16.61 -20.77
C VAL A 268 -1.05 -18.03 -20.39
N ARG A 269 -2.34 -18.35 -20.54
CA ARG A 269 -2.79 -19.73 -20.45
C ARG A 269 -2.02 -20.52 -21.51
N ARG A 270 -1.08 -21.36 -21.09
CA ARG A 270 -0.52 -22.39 -21.97
C ARG A 270 -1.68 -23.34 -22.27
N GLY A 271 -2.29 -23.16 -23.43
CA GLY A 271 -3.27 -24.11 -23.94
C GLY A 271 -2.63 -25.49 -24.01
N ALA A 272 -3.37 -26.49 -23.52
CA ALA A 272 -3.10 -27.90 -23.77
C ALA A 272 -2.82 -28.12 -25.26
N GLN A 273 -1.77 -28.90 -25.54
CA GLN A 273 -1.50 -29.47 -26.87
C GLN A 273 -2.69 -30.29 -27.36
#